data_AF-A0A352S4W5-F1
#
_entry.id   AF-A0A352S4W5-F1
#
_cell.length_a   1.000
_cell.length_b   1.000
_cell.length_c   1.000
_cell.angle_alpha   90.00
_cell.angle_beta   90.00
_cell.angle_gamma   90.00
#
_symmetry.space_group_name_H-M   'P 1'
#
loop_
_entity.id
_entity.type
_entity.pdbx_description
1 polymer ?
#
loop_
_entity_poly.entity_id
_entity_poly.type
_entity_poly.pdbx_seq_one_letter_code
_entity_poly.pdbx_strand_id
1 'polypeptide(L)'
;KQLTDIVNQSGFYPNVVENALDYLTMEVQQLAQMAQLSLSVPFSATVPSLVLPGTKGRALGLVGFDANGNAIIYPVTASVGAGNLISEGPFVAGTNFTPGTTTTLTLSQSYGTAANVQVHFDGTYQGTDQYTLNGAQIIFNVPIPVGVNKVYVVGGTTLSANLPSSGSVGDAQINWGGILNRVVDSIAALRALSSGSHNRAFATGYYG
;
A
#
# COMPACT_ATOMS: atom_id res chain seq x y z
N LYS A 1 -24.01 -43.01 -33.64
CA LYS A 1 -25.21 -42.53 -34.35
C LYS A 1 -26.04 -41.64 -33.43
N GLN A 2 -25.69 -40.36 -33.36
CA GLN A 2 -26.63 -39.26 -33.57
C GLN A 2 -25.94 -38.46 -34.66
N LEU A 3 -26.53 -38.40 -35.86
CA LEU A 3 -25.93 -37.66 -36.98
C LEU A 3 -26.18 -36.17 -36.72
N THR A 4 -25.29 -35.51 -35.99
CA THR A 4 -25.21 -34.05 -35.92
C THR A 4 -24.42 -33.56 -37.12
N ASP A 5 -24.95 -33.79 -38.31
CA ASP A 5 -24.51 -33.12 -39.53
C ASP A 5 -25.80 -32.60 -40.17
N ILE A 6 -25.97 -31.28 -40.15
CA ILE A 6 -27.13 -30.65 -40.79
C ILE A 6 -26.95 -30.90 -42.29
N VAL A 7 -27.83 -31.68 -42.89
CA VAL A 7 -27.77 -31.94 -44.33
C VAL A 7 -28.23 -30.69 -45.09
N ASN A 8 -27.59 -30.42 -46.24
CA ASN A 8 -27.83 -29.24 -47.07
C ASN A 8 -29.26 -29.25 -47.64
N GLN A 9 -30.21 -28.66 -46.90
CA GLN A 9 -31.64 -28.64 -47.25
C GLN A 9 -32.20 -27.23 -47.52
N SER A 10 -31.37 -26.18 -47.63
CA SER A 10 -31.86 -24.86 -48.07
C SER A 10 -30.74 -23.85 -48.35
N GLY A 11 -31.09 -22.59 -48.63
CA GLY A 11 -30.20 -21.46 -48.96
C GLY A 11 -29.18 -21.04 -47.89
N PHE A 12 -28.99 -21.83 -46.84
CA PHE A 12 -27.93 -21.69 -45.84
C PHE A 12 -27.11 -22.98 -45.82
N TYR A 13 -25.86 -22.87 -46.27
CA TYR A 13 -24.93 -24.00 -46.32
C TYR A 13 -24.62 -24.44 -44.87
N PRO A 14 -24.86 -25.71 -44.51
CA PRO A 14 -24.65 -26.22 -43.16
C PRO A 14 -23.24 -25.99 -42.60
N ASN A 15 -22.21 -26.14 -43.45
CA ASN A 15 -20.82 -25.87 -43.10
C ASN A 15 -20.61 -24.41 -42.62
N VAL A 16 -21.32 -23.45 -43.22
CA VAL A 16 -21.25 -22.03 -42.79
C VAL A 16 -21.89 -21.84 -41.42
N VAL A 17 -22.97 -22.57 -41.12
CA VAL A 17 -23.66 -22.49 -39.83
C VAL A 17 -22.82 -23.13 -38.73
N GLU A 18 -22.22 -24.31 -38.97
CA GLU A 18 -21.35 -24.97 -38.00
C GLU A 18 -20.08 -24.16 -37.73
N ASN A 19 -19.43 -23.63 -38.78
CA ASN A 19 -18.28 -22.74 -38.60
C ASN A 19 -18.64 -21.47 -37.81
N ALA A 20 -19.83 -20.91 -38.02
CA ALA A 20 -20.30 -19.76 -37.25
C ALA A 20 -20.57 -20.12 -35.78
N LEU A 21 -21.11 -21.31 -35.51
CA LEU A 21 -21.36 -21.80 -34.16
C LEU A 21 -20.05 -22.08 -33.40
N ASP A 22 -19.08 -22.70 -34.06
CA ASP A 22 -17.74 -22.95 -33.50
C ASP A 22 -17.03 -21.62 -33.18
N TYR A 23 -17.12 -20.65 -34.10
CA TYR A 23 -16.57 -19.32 -33.90
C TYR A 23 -17.21 -18.60 -32.71
N LEU A 24 -18.54 -18.61 -32.60
CA LEU A 24 -19.25 -18.06 -31.43
C LEU A 24 -18.86 -18.77 -30.14
N THR A 25 -18.66 -20.09 -30.19
CA THR A 25 -18.23 -20.86 -29.01
C THR A 25 -16.83 -20.45 -28.58
N MET A 26 -15.91 -20.25 -29.53
CA MET A 26 -14.56 -19.73 -29.24
C MET A 26 -14.61 -18.31 -28.65
N GLU A 27 -15.40 -17.40 -29.21
CA GLU A 27 -15.54 -16.03 -28.67
C GLU A 27 -16.11 -16.04 -27.25
N VAL A 28 -17.13 -16.86 -26.98
CA VAL A 28 -17.71 -17.01 -25.63
C VAL A 28 -16.70 -17.57 -24.64
N GLN A 29 -15.90 -18.56 -25.05
CA GLN A 29 -14.82 -19.10 -24.21
C GLN A 29 -13.75 -18.05 -23.90
N GLN A 30 -13.37 -17.22 -24.89
CA GLN A 30 -12.42 -16.13 -24.70
C GLN A 30 -12.97 -15.05 -23.75
N LEU A 31 -14.23 -14.64 -23.93
CA LEU A 31 -14.91 -13.69 -23.04
C LEU A 31 -15.01 -14.22 -21.61
N ALA A 32 -15.32 -15.50 -21.42
CA ALA A 32 -15.37 -16.13 -20.11
C ALA A 32 -13.99 -16.11 -19.42
N GLN A 33 -12.92 -16.42 -20.15
CA GLN A 33 -11.56 -16.35 -19.62
C GLN A 33 -11.16 -14.91 -19.26
N MET A 34 -11.50 -13.94 -20.11
CA MET A 34 -11.26 -12.52 -19.82
C MET A 34 -12.02 -12.06 -18.58
N ALA A 35 -13.28 -12.45 -18.42
CA ALA A 35 -14.07 -12.13 -17.24
C ALA A 35 -13.47 -12.74 -15.95
N GLN A 36 -12.99 -13.98 -16.02
CA GLN A 36 -12.32 -14.65 -14.89
C GLN A 36 -11.01 -13.98 -14.47
N LEU A 37 -10.31 -13.34 -15.41
CA LEU A 37 -9.06 -12.62 -15.16
C LEU A 37 -9.27 -11.12 -14.87
N SER A 38 -10.53 -10.67 -14.83
CA SER A 38 -10.89 -9.26 -14.59
C SER A 38 -11.26 -8.97 -13.14
N LEU A 39 -11.16 -7.70 -12.74
CA LEU A 39 -11.65 -7.24 -11.45
C LEU A 39 -13.18 -7.14 -11.48
N SER A 40 -13.86 -7.98 -10.69
CA SER A 40 -15.32 -8.01 -10.62
C SER A 40 -15.85 -6.99 -9.60
N VAL A 41 -16.81 -6.16 -10.01
CA VAL A 41 -17.58 -5.26 -9.13
C VAL A 41 -19.05 -5.70 -9.09
N PRO A 42 -19.76 -5.53 -7.96
CA PRO A 42 -21.17 -5.92 -7.88
C PRO A 42 -22.06 -5.16 -8.87
N PHE A 43 -23.08 -5.83 -9.42
CA PHE A 43 -24.07 -5.22 -10.33
C PHE A 43 -24.87 -4.07 -9.69
N SER A 44 -24.91 -3.98 -8.37
CA SER A 44 -25.54 -2.88 -7.63
C SER A 44 -24.68 -1.61 -7.57
N ALA A 45 -23.42 -1.66 -8.01
CA ALA A 45 -22.55 -0.49 -8.06
C ALA A 45 -22.93 0.40 -9.26
N THR A 46 -22.99 1.71 -9.06
CA THR A 46 -23.02 2.69 -10.16
C THR A 46 -21.78 2.44 -11.03
N VAL A 47 -21.94 2.27 -12.36
CA VAL A 47 -20.89 1.82 -13.28
C VAL A 47 -19.61 2.63 -13.06
N PRO A 48 -18.62 2.07 -12.34
CA PRO A 48 -17.41 2.79 -12.06
C PRO A 48 -16.49 2.70 -13.28
N SER A 49 -15.75 3.76 -13.56
CA SER A 49 -14.65 3.67 -14.52
C SER A 49 -13.56 2.81 -13.91
N LEU A 50 -13.44 1.56 -14.37
CA LEU A 50 -12.43 0.60 -13.94
C LEU A 50 -11.20 0.56 -14.87
N VAL A 51 -11.05 1.57 -15.72
CA VAL A 51 -9.96 1.65 -16.69
C VAL A 51 -8.72 2.16 -15.97
N LEU A 52 -7.73 1.28 -15.78
CA LEU A 52 -6.42 1.68 -15.28
C LEU A 52 -5.69 2.53 -16.34
N PRO A 53 -4.95 3.57 -15.93
CA PRO A 53 -4.13 4.35 -16.84
C PRO A 53 -2.99 3.50 -17.42
N GLY A 54 -2.48 3.92 -18.59
CA GLY A 54 -1.40 3.21 -19.29
C GLY A 54 -0.13 3.03 -18.46
N THR A 55 0.84 2.24 -18.93
CA THR A 55 2.02 1.81 -18.16
C THR A 55 2.76 2.95 -17.43
N LYS A 56 2.85 4.14 -18.03
CA LYS A 56 3.46 5.33 -17.38
C LYS A 56 2.62 5.89 -16.23
N GLY A 57 1.29 5.86 -16.33
CA GLY A 57 0.37 6.39 -15.30
C GLY A 57 0.16 5.45 -14.11
N ARG A 58 0.52 4.17 -14.24
CA ARG A 58 0.50 3.17 -13.15
C ARG A 58 1.88 2.87 -12.56
N ALA A 59 2.94 3.48 -13.07
CA ALA A 59 4.29 3.23 -12.57
C ALA A 59 4.41 3.74 -11.11
N LEU A 60 4.93 2.89 -10.22
CA LEU A 60 5.14 3.22 -8.79
C LEU A 60 3.86 3.72 -8.08
N GLY A 61 2.69 3.20 -8.48
CA GLY A 61 1.38 3.54 -7.89
C GLY A 61 0.63 2.30 -7.40
N LEU A 62 -0.31 2.50 -6.48
CA LEU A 62 -1.25 1.48 -6.04
C LEU A 62 -2.62 1.70 -6.67
N VAL A 63 -3.30 0.62 -7.00
CA VAL A 63 -4.69 0.67 -7.45
C VAL A 63 -5.58 0.77 -6.22
N GLY A 64 -6.47 1.75 -6.20
CA GLY A 64 -7.55 1.84 -5.21
C GLY A 64 -8.82 2.39 -5.83
N PHE A 65 -9.83 2.64 -5.00
CA PHE A 65 -11.11 3.19 -5.42
C PHE A 65 -11.33 4.59 -4.84
N ASP A 66 -12.00 5.47 -5.59
CA ASP A 66 -12.45 6.77 -5.09
C ASP A 66 -13.81 6.66 -4.36
N ALA A 67 -14.34 7.79 -3.87
CA ALA A 67 -15.63 7.86 -3.17
C ALA A 67 -16.83 7.43 -4.03
N ASN A 68 -16.63 7.36 -5.35
CA ASN A 68 -17.63 6.99 -6.35
C ASN A 68 -17.39 5.55 -6.88
N GLY A 69 -16.39 4.84 -6.35
CA GLY A 69 -16.05 3.47 -6.73
C GLY A 69 -15.19 3.35 -8.00
N ASN A 70 -14.72 4.44 -8.60
CA ASN A 70 -13.86 4.38 -9.79
C ASN A 70 -12.45 3.90 -9.43
N ALA A 71 -11.82 3.15 -10.33
CA ALA A 71 -10.42 2.77 -10.18
C ALA A 71 -9.53 4.00 -10.36
N ILE A 72 -8.71 4.30 -9.36
CA ILE A 72 -7.74 5.40 -9.38
C ILE A 72 -6.37 4.88 -8.96
N ILE A 73 -5.31 5.47 -9.52
CA ILE A 73 -3.94 5.20 -9.09
C ILE A 73 -3.60 6.19 -7.98
N TYR A 74 -3.37 5.66 -6.79
CA TYR A 74 -2.76 6.42 -5.71
C TYR A 74 -1.24 6.37 -5.89
N PRO A 75 -0.53 7.51 -5.77
CA PRO A 75 0.92 7.46 -5.65
C PRO A 75 1.27 6.58 -4.46
N VAL A 76 2.34 5.78 -4.57
CA VAL A 76 2.96 5.14 -3.41
C VAL A 76 3.58 6.26 -2.56
N THR A 77 2.75 6.93 -1.76
CA THR A 77 3.23 7.77 -0.67
C THR A 77 3.71 6.85 0.44
N ALA A 78 4.71 7.30 1.21
CA ALA A 78 5.35 6.51 2.28
C ALA A 78 4.35 5.83 3.27
N SER A 79 3.09 6.29 3.29
CA SER A 79 2.00 5.77 4.12
C SER A 79 1.45 4.40 3.69
N VAL A 80 1.67 3.91 2.47
CA VAL A 80 1.19 2.57 2.07
C VAL A 80 2.11 1.44 2.55
N GLY A 81 3.18 1.82 3.24
CA GLY A 81 4.02 0.95 4.04
C GLY A 81 4.01 1.31 5.52
N ALA A 82 3.04 2.07 6.07
CA ALA A 82 3.05 2.53 7.46
C ALA A 82 1.65 2.77 8.09
N GLY A 83 0.69 1.86 7.87
CA GLY A 83 -0.70 2.07 8.29
C GLY A 83 -1.18 1.27 9.51
N ASN A 84 -0.37 0.34 10.02
CA ASN A 84 -0.84 -0.60 11.04
C ASN A 84 0.28 -0.96 12.02
N LEU A 85 0.59 -0.02 12.94
CA LEU A 85 1.40 -0.34 14.10
C LEU A 85 0.50 -1.09 15.10
N ILE A 86 0.73 -2.39 15.27
CA ILE A 86 -0.04 -3.23 16.18
C ILE A 86 0.84 -3.61 17.37
N SER A 87 0.25 -3.50 18.57
CA SER A 87 0.74 -4.19 19.75
C SER A 87 0.17 -5.61 19.75
N GLU A 88 1.02 -6.59 19.51
CA GLU A 88 0.70 -8.03 19.50
C GLU A 88 0.68 -8.62 20.93
N GLY A 89 1.22 -7.89 21.91
CA GLY A 89 1.30 -8.30 23.31
C GLY A 89 0.26 -7.65 24.24
N PRO A 90 0.26 -8.06 25.54
CA PRO A 90 1.24 -8.96 26.15
C PRO A 90 0.92 -10.44 25.94
N PHE A 91 1.91 -11.21 25.49
CA PHE A 91 1.91 -12.67 25.64
C PHE A 91 2.29 -13.00 27.08
N VAL A 92 1.53 -13.88 27.73
CA VAL A 92 1.68 -14.20 29.17
C VAL A 92 2.24 -15.61 29.35
N ALA A 93 3.21 -15.76 30.27
CA ALA A 93 3.77 -17.04 30.64
C ALA A 93 2.70 -17.99 31.20
N GLY A 94 2.75 -19.26 30.82
CA GLY A 94 1.76 -20.29 31.19
C GLY A 94 0.45 -20.22 30.40
N THR A 95 0.22 -19.16 29.61
CA THR A 95 -0.96 -19.03 28.74
C THR A 95 -0.57 -19.07 27.27
N ASN A 96 0.35 -18.20 26.86
CA ASN A 96 0.78 -18.08 25.47
C ASN A 96 2.13 -18.76 25.21
N PHE A 97 2.98 -18.87 26.24
CA PHE A 97 4.29 -19.51 26.15
C PHE A 97 4.70 -20.13 27.48
N THR A 98 5.63 -21.07 27.43
CA THR A 98 6.24 -21.69 28.61
C THR A 98 7.71 -21.26 28.69
N PRO A 99 8.11 -20.51 29.74
CA PRO A 99 9.50 -20.12 29.94
C PRO A 99 10.44 -21.34 29.97
N GLY A 100 11.60 -21.21 29.34
CA GLY A 100 12.61 -22.26 29.21
C GLY A 100 12.37 -23.25 28.07
N THR A 101 11.21 -23.23 27.39
CA THR A 101 10.89 -24.21 26.34
C THR A 101 10.33 -23.61 25.06
N THR A 102 9.50 -22.57 25.14
CA THR A 102 8.92 -21.96 23.94
C THR A 102 9.95 -21.12 23.17
N THR A 103 10.14 -21.44 21.89
CA THR A 103 10.99 -20.69 20.95
C THR A 103 10.21 -19.89 19.93
N THR A 104 8.90 -20.10 19.82
CA THR A 104 8.09 -19.49 18.76
C THR A 104 6.83 -18.87 19.34
N LEU A 105 6.52 -17.64 18.91
CA LEU A 105 5.24 -16.99 19.16
C LEU A 105 4.54 -16.71 17.83
N THR A 106 3.22 -16.86 17.82
CA THR A 106 2.38 -16.52 16.66
C THR A 106 1.81 -15.13 16.85
N LEU A 107 2.07 -14.26 15.87
CA LEU A 107 1.53 -12.90 15.77
C LEU A 107 0.22 -12.92 14.98
N SER A 108 -0.57 -11.85 15.07
CA SER A 108 -1.85 -11.69 14.37
C SER A 108 -1.70 -11.51 12.86
N GLN A 109 -0.53 -11.06 12.39
CA GLN A 109 -0.23 -10.81 10.98
C GLN A 109 1.26 -10.96 10.65
N SER A 110 1.57 -10.96 9.35
CA SER A 110 2.96 -10.93 8.86
C SER A 110 3.49 -9.50 8.81
N TYR A 111 4.68 -9.28 9.36
CA TYR A 111 5.37 -7.98 9.35
C TYR A 111 6.50 -7.90 8.31
N GLY A 112 6.65 -8.94 7.48
CA GLY A 112 7.60 -9.00 6.37
C GLY A 112 9.04 -9.30 6.80
N THR A 113 9.65 -8.43 7.61
CA THR A 113 11.04 -8.57 8.09
C THR A 113 11.14 -8.38 9.60
N ALA A 114 12.11 -9.04 10.24
CA ALA A 114 12.40 -8.89 11.67
C ALA A 114 12.73 -7.44 12.07
N ALA A 115 13.26 -6.64 11.13
CA ALA A 115 13.55 -5.22 11.36
C ALA A 115 12.28 -4.36 11.58
N ASN A 116 11.11 -4.86 11.18
CA ASN A 116 9.82 -4.19 11.34
C ASN A 116 9.15 -4.49 12.69
N VAL A 117 9.80 -5.29 13.54
CA VAL A 117 9.24 -5.78 14.81
C VAL A 117 10.20 -5.46 15.94
N GLN A 118 9.67 -4.92 17.03
CA GLN A 118 10.37 -4.73 18.29
C GLN A 118 9.85 -5.72 19.32
N VAL A 119 10.76 -6.45 19.96
CA VAL A 119 10.44 -7.47 20.95
C VAL A 119 11.04 -7.09 22.29
N HIS A 120 10.25 -7.23 23.35
CA HIS A 120 10.68 -6.98 24.72
C HIS A 120 10.27 -8.12 25.66
N PHE A 121 11.21 -8.62 26.44
CA PHE A 121 10.98 -9.57 27.54
C PHE A 121 10.90 -8.81 28.85
N ASP A 122 9.72 -8.77 29.47
CA ASP A 122 9.43 -7.95 30.67
C ASP A 122 9.93 -6.50 30.55
N GLY A 123 9.83 -5.93 29.34
CA GLY A 123 10.30 -4.57 29.02
C GLY A 123 11.74 -4.49 28.50
N THR A 124 12.54 -5.55 28.63
CA THR A 124 13.92 -5.60 28.14
C THR A 124 13.96 -5.89 26.64
N TYR A 125 14.47 -4.96 25.85
CA TYR A 125 14.60 -5.10 24.40
C TYR A 125 15.45 -6.32 24.02
N GLN A 126 14.99 -7.07 23.01
CA GLN A 126 15.72 -8.18 22.39
C GLN A 126 16.22 -7.73 21.01
N GLY A 127 17.51 -7.93 20.73
CA GLY A 127 18.11 -7.55 19.45
C GLY A 127 17.57 -8.39 18.29
N THR A 128 17.54 -7.80 17.09
CA THR A 128 17.08 -8.48 15.85
C THR A 128 17.96 -9.67 15.44
N ASP A 129 19.14 -9.83 16.04
CA ASP A 129 20.03 -10.98 15.90
C ASP A 129 19.57 -12.19 16.72
N GLN A 130 18.64 -12.02 17.65
CA GLN A 130 18.17 -13.06 18.57
C GLN A 130 16.89 -13.76 18.11
N TYR A 131 16.27 -13.28 17.03
CA TYR A 131 15.05 -13.85 16.47
C TYR A 131 14.97 -13.68 14.96
N THR A 132 14.16 -14.53 14.33
CA THR A 132 13.80 -14.44 12.92
C THR A 132 12.28 -14.33 12.80
N LEU A 133 11.83 -13.75 11.69
CA LEU A 133 10.39 -13.64 11.38
C LEU A 133 10.10 -14.45 10.12
N ASN A 134 9.16 -15.38 10.21
CA ASN A 134 8.66 -16.15 9.07
C ASN A 134 7.14 -16.04 9.00
N GLY A 135 6.65 -15.20 8.07
CA GLY A 135 5.24 -14.84 8.02
C GLY A 135 4.81 -14.18 9.33
N ALA A 136 3.79 -14.78 9.98
CA ALA A 136 3.29 -14.33 11.28
C ALA A 136 3.97 -15.02 12.47
N GLN A 137 4.99 -15.85 12.26
CA GLN A 137 5.71 -16.51 13.36
C GLN A 137 7.01 -15.79 13.66
N ILE A 138 7.19 -15.39 14.91
CA ILE A 138 8.48 -14.97 15.42
C ILE A 138 9.17 -16.16 16.08
N ILE A 139 10.40 -16.44 15.66
CA ILE A 139 11.16 -17.62 16.06
C ILE A 139 12.45 -17.12 16.73
N PHE A 140 12.55 -17.31 18.04
CA PHE A 140 13.72 -17.01 18.83
C PHE A 140 14.80 -18.08 18.64
N ASN A 141 16.06 -17.65 18.56
CA ASN A 141 17.20 -18.55 18.40
C ASN A 141 17.43 -19.44 19.65
N VAL A 142 16.95 -18.97 20.79
CA VAL A 142 17.02 -19.64 22.11
C VAL A 142 15.63 -19.58 22.74
N PRO A 143 15.20 -20.59 23.51
CA PRO A 143 13.93 -20.53 24.24
C PRO A 143 13.83 -19.28 25.11
N ILE A 144 12.61 -18.73 25.23
CA ILE A 144 12.34 -17.57 26.10
C ILE A 144 12.83 -17.92 27.52
N PRO A 145 13.74 -17.15 28.14
CA PRO A 145 14.38 -17.55 29.40
C PRO A 145 13.40 -17.77 30.57
N VAL A 146 13.77 -18.67 31.49
CA VAL A 146 13.05 -18.83 32.75
C VAL A 146 13.11 -17.53 33.55
N GLY A 147 11.96 -17.07 34.04
CA GLY A 147 11.84 -15.78 34.75
C GLY A 147 11.16 -14.68 33.93
N VAL A 148 11.00 -14.87 32.61
CA VAL A 148 10.21 -13.96 31.78
C VAL A 148 8.72 -14.20 31.99
N ASN A 149 7.98 -13.19 32.42
CA ASN A 149 6.54 -13.28 32.68
C ASN A 149 5.68 -12.79 31.50
N LYS A 150 6.17 -11.76 30.79
CA LYS A 150 5.48 -11.15 29.66
C LYS A 150 6.42 -10.91 28.49
N VAL A 151 5.93 -11.20 27.29
CA VAL A 151 6.58 -10.80 26.05
C VAL A 151 5.71 -9.76 25.36
N TYR A 152 6.30 -8.61 25.06
CA TYR A 152 5.68 -7.55 24.28
C TYR A 152 6.28 -7.54 22.89
N VAL A 153 5.42 -7.59 21.88
CA VAL A 153 5.83 -7.48 20.49
C VAL A 153 5.05 -6.33 19.88
N VAL A 154 5.77 -5.38 19.29
CA VAL A 154 5.18 -4.27 18.54
C VAL A 154 5.73 -4.33 17.13
N GLY A 155 4.84 -4.46 16.16
CA GLY A 155 5.20 -4.58 14.76
C GLY A 155 4.47 -3.55 13.92
N GLY A 156 5.16 -3.00 12.92
CA GLY A 156 4.56 -2.11 11.93
C GLY A 156 5.30 -2.24 10.62
N THR A 157 4.59 -2.11 9.50
CA THR A 157 5.27 -1.94 8.21
C THR A 157 6.04 -0.60 8.23
N THR A 158 7.14 -0.55 7.47
CA THR A 158 8.14 0.55 7.39
C THR A 158 7.70 1.91 7.95
N LEU A 159 8.47 2.46 8.89
CA LEU A 159 8.21 3.79 9.41
C LEU A 159 8.22 4.82 8.26
N SER A 160 7.13 5.56 8.07
CA SER A 160 7.21 6.84 7.37
C SER A 160 8.08 7.73 8.25
N ALA A 161 9.35 7.91 7.90
CA ALA A 161 10.04 9.10 8.36
C ALA A 161 9.14 10.28 7.93
N ASN A 162 8.88 11.22 8.84
CA ASN A 162 8.04 12.41 8.62
C ASN A 162 8.62 13.34 7.54
N LEU A 163 9.02 12.80 6.38
CA LEU A 163 9.41 13.56 5.21
C LEU A 163 8.13 14.21 4.69
N PRO A 164 8.02 15.54 4.75
CA PRO A 164 6.96 16.23 4.06
C PRO A 164 7.02 15.85 2.58
N SER A 165 5.85 15.64 1.96
CA SER A 165 5.79 15.36 0.52
C SER A 165 6.44 16.49 -0.27
N SER A 166 6.98 16.17 -1.45
CA SER A 166 7.66 17.17 -2.30
C SER A 166 6.78 18.41 -2.49
N GLY A 167 7.28 19.58 -2.09
CA GLY A 167 6.58 20.86 -2.21
C GLY A 167 5.50 21.12 -1.13
N SER A 168 5.34 20.28 -0.12
CA SER A 168 4.33 20.47 0.95
C SER A 168 4.78 21.35 2.11
N VAL A 169 6.06 21.73 2.16
CA VAL A 169 6.59 22.68 3.14
C VAL A 169 6.45 24.08 2.56
N GLY A 170 5.44 24.82 3.03
CA GLY A 170 5.24 26.23 2.73
C GLY A 170 5.88 27.15 3.77
N ASP A 171 5.79 28.45 3.56
CA ASP A 171 6.42 29.47 4.39
C ASP A 171 5.99 29.42 5.86
N ALA A 172 4.74 29.02 6.14
CA ALA A 172 4.21 28.89 7.49
C ALA A 172 4.80 27.71 8.26
N GLN A 173 5.27 26.68 7.55
CA GLN A 173 5.94 25.52 8.13
C GLN A 173 7.45 25.75 8.34
N ILE A 174 7.98 26.87 7.86
CA ILE A 174 9.41 27.20 7.93
C ILE A 174 9.63 28.20 9.07
N ASN A 175 10.54 27.88 9.99
CA ASN A 175 11.00 28.86 10.98
C ASN A 175 12.03 29.80 10.35
N TRP A 176 11.55 30.97 9.93
CA TRP A 176 12.37 32.00 9.29
C TRP A 176 13.26 32.78 10.25
N GLY A 177 12.93 32.82 11.55
CA GLY A 177 13.39 33.76 12.61
C GLY A 177 14.88 34.08 12.68
N GLY A 178 15.42 34.78 11.67
CA GLY A 178 16.83 35.13 11.56
C GLY A 178 17.75 34.00 11.08
N ILE A 179 17.22 32.86 10.63
CA ILE A 179 18.02 31.76 10.08
C ILE A 179 17.99 31.79 8.55
N LEU A 180 16.81 32.00 7.97
CA LEU A 180 16.60 32.00 6.53
C LEU A 180 16.29 33.41 6.02
N ASN A 181 16.58 33.65 4.74
CA ASN A 181 16.32 34.92 4.07
C ASN A 181 15.37 34.68 2.90
N ARG A 182 14.34 35.51 2.76
CA ARG A 182 13.42 35.46 1.62
C ARG A 182 13.97 36.27 0.46
N VAL A 183 13.84 35.76 -0.77
CA VAL A 183 14.15 36.50 -1.99
C VAL A 183 12.84 36.75 -2.74
N VAL A 184 12.63 37.98 -3.20
CA VAL A 184 11.47 38.41 -3.98
C VAL A 184 11.91 39.17 -5.23
N ASP A 185 11.04 39.23 -6.23
CA ASP A 185 11.42 39.76 -7.55
C ASP A 185 11.43 41.30 -7.62
N SER A 186 10.70 41.99 -6.74
CA SER A 186 10.57 43.44 -6.78
C SER A 186 10.51 44.10 -5.40
N ILE A 187 10.77 45.41 -5.34
CA ILE A 187 10.61 46.20 -4.12
C ILE A 187 9.15 46.24 -3.67
N ALA A 188 8.20 46.22 -4.61
CA ALA A 188 6.77 46.15 -4.29
C ALA A 188 6.43 44.84 -3.54
N ALA A 189 6.95 43.71 -4.01
CA ALA A 189 6.78 42.42 -3.34
C ALA A 189 7.46 42.38 -1.96
N LEU A 190 8.63 43.02 -1.82
CA LEU A 190 9.33 43.12 -0.54
C LEU A 190 8.50 43.87 0.50
N ARG A 191 7.83 44.96 0.09
CA ARG A 191 6.95 45.75 0.97
C ARG A 191 5.68 45.00 1.40
N ALA A 192 5.27 43.98 0.65
CA ALA A 192 4.07 43.19 0.92
C ALA A 192 4.32 42.02 1.89
N LEU A 193 5.58 41.71 2.24
CA LEU A 193 5.91 40.62 3.16
C LEU A 193 5.53 40.96 4.60
N SER A 194 5.10 39.95 5.36
CA SER A 194 4.86 40.09 6.80
C SER A 194 6.18 40.14 7.58
N SER A 195 6.38 41.23 8.34
CA SER A 195 7.55 41.39 9.21
C SER A 195 7.56 40.45 10.43
N GLY A 196 6.41 39.85 10.76
CA GLY A 196 6.29 38.87 11.85
C GLY A 196 6.82 37.48 11.48
N SER A 197 6.91 37.16 10.18
CA SER A 197 7.44 35.89 9.69
C SER A 197 8.77 36.06 8.97
N HIS A 198 9.00 37.17 8.25
CA HIS A 198 10.19 37.37 7.43
C HIS A 198 11.10 38.45 8.02
N ASN A 199 12.00 38.06 8.92
CA ASN A 199 12.92 39.01 9.57
C ASN A 199 14.03 39.50 8.63
N ARG A 200 14.34 38.76 7.55
CA ARG A 200 15.31 39.14 6.53
C ARG A 200 14.79 38.80 5.13
N ALA A 201 14.76 39.78 4.24
CA ALA A 201 14.35 39.60 2.85
C ALA A 201 15.12 40.53 1.89
N PHE A 202 15.30 40.10 0.65
CA PHE A 202 15.99 40.83 -0.41
C PHE A 202 15.15 40.90 -1.68
N ALA A 203 15.20 42.03 -2.38
CA ALA A 203 14.63 42.16 -3.72
C ALA A 203 15.73 42.01 -4.78
N THR A 204 15.48 41.23 -5.83
CA THR A 204 16.41 41.06 -6.96
C THR A 204 16.26 42.14 -8.03
N GLY A 205 15.11 42.82 -8.08
CA GLY A 205 14.81 43.91 -9.01
C GLY A 205 14.13 45.10 -8.33
N TYR A 206 14.22 46.27 -8.96
CA TYR A 206 13.52 47.48 -8.48
C TYR A 206 12.06 47.49 -8.95
N TYR A 207 11.83 47.14 -10.22
CA TYR A 207 10.51 47.07 -10.85
C TYR A 207 10.11 45.61 -11.06
N GLY A 208 8.85 45.30 -10.81
CA GLY A 208 8.18 44.07 -11.19
C GLY A 208 6.96 44.41 -12.03
#